data_AF-A0A380GYB1-F1
#
_entry.id   AF-A0A380GYB1-F1
#
_cell.length_a   1.000
_cell.length_b   1.000
_cell.length_c   1.000
_cell.angle_alpha   90.00
_cell.angle_beta   90.00
_cell.angle_gamma   90.00
#
_symmetry.space_group_name_H-M   'P 1'
#
loop_
_entity.id
_entity.type
_entity.pdbx_description
1 polymer ?
#
loop_
_entity_poly.entity_id
_entity_poly.type
_entity_poly.pdbx_seq_one_letter_code
_entity_poly.pdbx_strand_id
1 'polypeptide(L)'
;MTCKALTGLNTKRLYVTGDIQFDSQHLASLSARQLRALRGKDIAMIMQQGTRAFDPSAKVGKQMIERMHAHTIRHYLNAKLNKNSFII
;
A
#
# COMPACT_ATOMS: atom_id res chain seq x y z
N MET A 1 15.28 8.80 -1.05
CA MET A 1 15.92 7.66 -0.36
C MET A 1 15.34 7.48 1.04
N THR A 2 15.26 8.54 1.85
CA THR A 2 14.76 8.50 3.23
C THR A 2 13.33 7.96 3.38
N CYS A 3 12.33 8.48 2.66
CA CYS A 3 10.95 7.98 2.78
C CYS A 3 10.81 6.50 2.37
N LYS A 4 11.64 6.03 1.43
CA LYS A 4 11.71 4.61 1.05
C LYS A 4 12.37 3.76 2.13
N ALA A 5 13.33 4.31 2.87
CA ALA A 5 13.92 3.64 4.04
C ALA A 5 12.87 3.46 5.14
N LEU A 6 12.13 4.54 5.47
CA LEU A 6 11.06 4.52 6.48
C LEU A 6 9.97 3.49 6.17
N THR A 7 9.64 3.28 4.90
CA THR A 7 8.58 2.35 4.46
C THR A 7 9.07 0.96 4.06
N GLY A 8 10.38 0.68 4.19
CA GLY A 8 10.97 -0.60 3.81
C GLY A 8 10.88 -0.91 2.30
N LEU A 9 10.96 0.13 1.45
CA LEU A 9 10.87 0.05 -0.02
C LEU A 9 12.23 0.26 -0.72
N ASN A 10 13.33 0.28 0.04
CA ASN A 10 14.67 0.34 -0.54
C ASN A 10 15.06 -0.98 -1.23
N THR A 11 15.99 -0.88 -2.18
CA THR A 11 16.54 -2.08 -2.83
C THR A 11 17.40 -2.85 -1.85
N LYS A 12 17.53 -4.17 -2.04
CA LYS A 12 18.39 -5.04 -1.20
C LYS A 12 19.88 -4.65 -1.20
N ARG A 13 20.30 -3.73 -2.08
CA ARG A 13 21.66 -3.20 -2.17
C ARG A 13 21.95 -2.10 -1.14
N LEU A 14 20.93 -1.63 -0.43
CA LEU A 14 21.05 -0.56 0.54
C LEU A 14 20.79 -1.11 1.93
N TYR A 15 21.74 -0.84 2.83
CA TYR A 15 21.58 -1.12 4.25
C TYR A 15 21.00 0.11 4.95
N VAL A 16 19.99 -0.10 5.79
CA VAL A 16 19.33 0.95 6.56
C VAL A 16 19.71 0.75 8.03
N THR A 17 20.27 1.78 8.64
CA THR A 17 20.65 1.81 10.07
C THR A 17 19.90 2.90 10.82
N GLY A 18 19.89 2.77 12.15
CA GLY A 18 19.21 3.70 13.06
C GLY A 18 17.81 3.23 13.45
N ASP A 19 17.14 4.06 14.24
CA ASP A 19 15.84 3.75 14.83
C ASP A 19 14.68 4.39 14.07
N ILE A 20 13.70 3.55 13.74
CA ILE A 20 12.45 3.99 13.10
C ILE A 20 11.31 3.52 13.98
N GLN A 21 10.71 4.43 14.75
CA GLN A 21 9.60 4.14 15.65
C GLN A 21 8.28 4.63 15.06
N PHE A 22 7.26 3.77 15.07
CA PHE A 22 5.89 4.11 14.68
C PHE A 22 4.92 3.32 15.55
N ASP A 23 4.02 4.01 16.24
CA ASP A 23 3.01 3.40 17.13
C ASP A 23 3.62 2.35 18.10
N SER A 24 4.68 2.74 18.80
CA SER A 24 5.46 1.87 19.71
C SER A 24 6.11 0.64 19.07
N GLN A 25 6.17 0.58 17.74
CA GLN A 25 6.83 -0.48 16.99
C GLN A 25 8.08 0.04 16.29
N HIS A 26 9.18 -0.70 16.43
CA HIS A 26 10.40 -0.44 15.70
C HIS A 26 10.30 -1.03 14.28
N LEU A 27 10.10 -0.18 13.27
CA LEU A 27 9.79 -0.62 11.90
C LEU A 27 10.93 -1.38 11.21
N ALA A 28 12.20 -1.09 11.54
CA ALA A 28 13.33 -1.72 10.88
C ALA A 28 13.53 -3.20 11.27
N SER A 29 12.91 -3.67 12.36
CA SER A 29 12.93 -5.08 12.78
C SER A 29 11.74 -5.89 12.26
N LEU A 30 10.75 -5.24 11.62
CA LEU A 30 9.56 -5.90 11.13
C LEU A 30 9.83 -6.75 9.89
N SER A 31 9.20 -7.92 9.82
CA SER A 31 9.21 -8.75 8.62
C SER A 31 8.50 -8.05 7.46
N ALA A 32 8.81 -8.47 6.21
CA ALA A 32 8.14 -7.95 5.03
C ALA A 32 6.60 -8.14 5.07
N ARG A 33 6.10 -9.16 5.77
CA ARG A 33 4.66 -9.41 5.97
C ARG A 33 4.03 -8.39 6.92
N GLN A 34 4.69 -8.09 8.04
CA GLN A 34 4.22 -7.07 8.99
C GLN A 34 4.24 -5.68 8.36
N LEU A 35 5.31 -5.32 7.65
CA LEU A 35 5.37 -4.05 6.92
C LEU A 35 4.29 -3.94 5.84
N ARG A 36 3.90 -5.05 5.18
CA ARG A 36 2.77 -5.03 4.22
C ARG A 36 1.44 -4.73 4.88
N ALA A 37 1.23 -5.16 6.13
CA ALA A 37 -0.02 -4.91 6.85
C ALA A 37 -0.15 -3.43 7.27
N LEU A 38 0.96 -2.78 7.63
CA LEU A 38 1.00 -1.36 7.98
C LEU A 38 0.88 -0.45 6.75
N ARG A 39 1.49 -0.84 5.62
CA ARG A 39 1.48 -0.03 4.41
C ARG A 39 0.09 0.08 3.78
N GLY A 40 -0.26 1.30 3.38
CA GLY A 40 -1.52 1.64 2.73
C GLY A 40 -2.68 1.83 3.70
N LYS A 41 -2.65 1.21 4.88
CA LYS A 41 -3.65 1.42 5.94
C LYS A 41 -3.19 2.49 6.94
N ASP A 42 -2.00 2.30 7.51
CA ASP A 42 -1.48 3.12 8.61
C ASP A 42 -0.35 4.04 8.13
N ILE A 43 0.43 3.61 7.13
CA ILE A 43 1.52 4.38 6.54
C ILE A 43 1.44 4.35 5.01
N ALA A 44 1.40 5.51 4.37
CA ALA A 44 1.45 5.64 2.91
C ALA A 44 2.48 6.70 2.48
N MET A 45 3.03 6.53 1.28
CA MET A 45 3.97 7.47 0.68
C MET A 45 3.45 7.92 -0.67
N ILE A 46 3.31 9.24 -0.86
CA ILE A 46 3.03 9.84 -2.16
C ILE A 46 4.36 9.95 -2.93
N MET A 47 4.45 9.27 -4.07
CA MET A 47 5.65 9.32 -4.90
C MET A 47 5.69 10.62 -5.70
N GLN A 48 6.87 11.25 -5.78
CA GLN A 48 7.07 12.49 -6.55
C GLN A 48 6.70 12.36 -8.03
N GLN A 49 6.80 11.15 -8.61
CA GLN A 49 6.47 10.85 -10.00
C GLN A 49 5.20 9.97 -10.08
N GLY A 50 4.19 10.30 -9.28
CA GLY A 50 2.95 9.52 -9.13
C GLY A 50 2.15 9.33 -10.42
N THR A 51 2.30 10.22 -11.41
CA THR A 51 1.61 10.15 -12.70
C THR A 51 1.96 8.88 -13.49
N ARG A 52 3.17 8.34 -13.34
CA ARG A 52 3.58 7.07 -14.00
C ARG A 52 2.88 5.83 -13.44
N ALA A 53 2.19 5.95 -12.31
CA ALA A 53 1.47 4.83 -11.69
C ALA A 53 0.10 4.55 -12.34
N PHE A 54 -0.37 5.48 -13.19
CA PHE A 54 -1.66 5.43 -13.86
C PHE A 54 -1.49 5.16 -15.36
N ASP A 55 -2.41 4.37 -15.90
CA ASP A 55 -2.61 4.18 -17.33
C ASP A 55 -3.44 5.35 -17.90
N PRO A 56 -2.91 6.16 -18.83
CA PRO A 56 -3.62 7.32 -19.36
C PRO A 56 -4.86 6.95 -20.20
N SER A 57 -5.01 5.69 -20.62
CA SER A 57 -6.18 5.21 -21.38
C SER A 57 -7.42 4.96 -20.52
N ALA A 58 -7.29 4.98 -19.19
CA ALA A 58 -8.37 4.68 -18.25
C ALA A 58 -8.62 5.83 -17.27
N LYS A 59 -9.89 6.03 -16.87
CA LYS A 59 -10.24 7.02 -15.85
C LYS A 59 -9.51 6.75 -14.53
N VAL A 60 -8.99 7.80 -13.91
CA VAL A 60 -8.27 7.72 -12.62
C VAL A 60 -9.11 7.02 -11.55
N GLY A 61 -10.40 7.34 -11.44
CA GLY A 61 -11.30 6.72 -10.46
C GLY A 61 -11.44 5.20 -10.62
N LYS A 62 -11.51 4.69 -11.85
CA LYS A 62 -11.55 3.24 -12.12
C LYS A 62 -10.29 2.56 -11.60
N GLN A 63 -9.13 3.14 -11.91
CA GLN A 63 -7.84 2.62 -11.48
C GLN A 63 -7.68 2.68 -9.95
N MET A 64 -8.19 3.73 -9.30
CA MET A 64 -8.19 3.83 -7.83
C MET A 64 -9.01 2.71 -7.19
N ILE A 65 -10.24 2.46 -7.68
CA ILE A 65 -11.11 1.39 -7.17
C ILE A 65 -10.46 0.02 -7.34
N GLU A 66 -9.91 -0.27 -8.52
CA GLU A 66 -9.20 -1.52 -8.79
C GLU A 66 -8.00 -1.74 -7.85
N ARG A 67 -7.22 -0.69 -7.60
CA ARG A 67 -6.05 -0.77 -6.69
C ARG A 67 -6.48 -0.92 -5.23
N MET A 68 -7.54 -0.25 -4.79
CA MET A 68 -8.11 -0.44 -3.46
C MET A 68 -8.59 -1.89 -3.28
N HIS A 69 -9.31 -2.43 -4.26
CA HIS A 69 -9.74 -3.82 -4.25
C HIS A 69 -8.54 -4.77 -4.13
N ALA A 70 -7.50 -4.61 -4.96
CA ALA A 70 -6.29 -5.42 -4.91
C ALA A 70 -5.62 -5.44 -3.52
N HIS A 71 -5.65 -4.32 -2.80
CA HIS A 71 -5.10 -4.22 -1.44
C HIS A 71 -6.02 -4.80 -0.35
N THR A 72 -7.32 -4.89 -0.59
CA THR A 72 -8.34 -5.37 0.37
C THR A 72 -8.92 -6.75 0.06
N ILE A 73 -8.39 -7.52 -0.92
CA ILE A 73 -9.00 -8.78 -1.45
C ILE A 73 -9.38 -9.82 -0.37
N ARG A 74 -8.83 -9.78 0.84
CA ARG A 74 -9.33 -10.64 1.93
C ARG A 74 -10.75 -10.30 2.43
N HIS A 75 -11.30 -9.13 2.09
CA HIS A 75 -12.63 -8.69 2.52
C HIS A 75 -13.72 -8.84 1.43
N TYR A 76 -13.37 -8.77 0.15
CA TYR A 76 -14.36 -8.73 -0.94
C TYR A 76 -14.94 -10.11 -1.32
N LEU A 77 -14.21 -11.22 -1.10
CA LEU A 77 -14.78 -12.56 -1.30
C LEU A 77 -15.94 -12.84 -0.33
N ASN A 78 -15.96 -12.21 0.85
CA ASN A 78 -17.10 -12.25 1.77
C ASN A 78 -18.21 -11.25 1.36
N ALA A 79 -17.88 -10.11 0.75
CA ALA A 79 -18.86 -9.10 0.34
C ALA A 79 -19.61 -9.47 -0.96
N LYS A 80 -18.96 -10.14 -1.91
CA LYS A 80 -19.57 -10.54 -3.20
C LYS A 80 -20.57 -11.69 -3.06
N LEU A 81 -20.53 -12.44 -1.96
CA LEU A 81 -21.58 -13.41 -1.61
C LEU A 81 -22.88 -12.73 -1.15
N ASN A 82 -22.90 -11.41 -0.91
CA ASN A 82 -24.03 -10.74 -0.26
C ASN A 82 -24.66 -9.55 -1.00
N LYS A 83 -24.34 -9.25 -2.27
CA LYS A 83 -25.03 -8.15 -2.99
C LYS A 83 -25.27 -8.43 -4.46
N ASN A 84 -26.37 -9.15 -4.70
CA ASN A 84 -27.19 -9.07 -5.90
C ASN A 84 -28.03 -7.78 -5.87
N SER A 85 -27.42 -6.58 -5.86
CA SER A 85 -28.17 -5.32 -5.94
C SER A 85 -27.29 -4.08 -6.16
N PHE A 86 -27.77 -3.22 -7.08
CA PHE A 86 -27.30 -1.88 -7.51
C PHE A 86 -26.06 -1.87 -8.44
N ILE A 87 -26.07 -1.46 -9.72
CA ILE A 87 -26.87 -0.53 -10.56
C ILE A 87 -27.19 0.78 -9.82
N ILE A 88 -26.35 1.80 -9.94
CA ILE A 88 -26.32 2.88 -10.96
C ILE A 88 -24.90 3.45 -10.94
#